data_AF-A0A6G1RUI8-F1
#
_entry.id   AF-A0A6G1RUI8-F1
#
_cell.length_a   1.000
_cell.length_b   1.000
_cell.length_c   1.000
_cell.angle_alpha   90.00
_cell.angle_beta   90.00
_cell.angle_gamma   90.00
#
_symmetry.space_group_name_H-M   'P 1'
#
loop_
_entity.id
_entity.type
_entity.pdbx_description
1 polymer ?
#
loop_
_entity_poly.entity_id
_entity_poly.type
_entity_poly.pdbx_seq_one_letter_code
_entity_poly.pdbx_strand_id
1 'polypeptide(L)'
;VLQWPGQVVICVSSIYWTEEVSEAIRTGALPDFLEKSNQQIGDIVELVRGKLSSGARLTLGALTVIDVHARDVVAKLAEDKVSDLNDFQWISQLRYYWEEE
;
A
#
# COMPACT_ATOMS: atom_id res chain seq x y z
N VAL A 1 -5.64 11.98 2.21
CA VAL A 1 -4.18 12.23 1.97
C VAL A 1 -3.76 13.71 1.99
N LEU A 2 -4.56 14.68 1.53
CA LEU A 2 -4.11 16.10 1.45
C LEU A 2 -4.27 16.95 2.73
N GLN A 3 -4.99 16.44 3.74
CA GLN A 3 -5.34 17.19 4.95
C GLN A 3 -4.33 17.00 6.10
N TRP A 4 -3.38 16.08 5.95
CA TRP A 4 -2.46 15.65 7.01
C TRP A 4 -1.01 15.77 6.57
N PRO A 5 -0.05 15.92 7.50
CA PRO A 5 1.38 15.94 7.16
C PRO A 5 1.79 14.68 6.41
N GLY A 6 2.66 14.83 5.40
CA GLY A 6 2.97 13.73 4.49
C GLY A 6 3.56 12.49 5.17
N GLN A 7 4.39 12.65 6.20
CA GLN A 7 4.93 11.52 6.95
C GLN A 7 3.85 10.73 7.71
N VAL A 8 2.84 11.43 8.26
CA VAL A 8 1.70 10.79 8.92
C VAL A 8 0.88 9.99 7.89
N VAL A 9 0.62 10.58 6.72
CA VAL A 9 -0.09 9.91 5.63
C VAL A 9 0.62 8.64 5.19
N ILE A 10 1.95 8.71 4.97
CA ILE A 10 2.76 7.57 4.56
C ILE A 10 2.72 6.46 5.61
N CYS A 11 2.97 6.80 6.88
CA CYS A 11 2.99 5.83 7.98
C CYS A 11 1.65 5.09 8.11
N VAL A 12 0.54 5.84 8.10
CA VAL A 12 -0.80 5.27 8.19
C VAL A 12 -1.13 4.41 6.96
N SER A 13 -0.72 4.83 5.75
CA SER A 13 -0.87 4.02 4.54
C SER A 13 -0.17 2.67 4.68
N SER A 14 1.06 2.64 5.20
CA SER A 14 1.82 1.41 5.42
C SER A 14 1.16 0.46 6.44
N ILE A 15 0.50 1.00 7.47
CA ILE A 15 -0.25 0.22 8.45
C ILE A 15 -1.45 -0.46 7.77
N TYR A 16 -2.30 0.33 7.09
CA TYR A 16 -3.46 -0.21 6.40
C TYR A 16 -3.07 -1.21 5.31
N TRP A 17 -2.01 -0.94 4.55
CA TRP A 17 -1.49 -1.90 3.57
C TRP A 17 -1.09 -3.22 4.24
N THR A 18 -0.37 -3.17 5.37
CA THR A 18 0.04 -4.37 6.11
C THR A 18 -1.18 -5.18 6.56
N GLU A 19 -2.19 -4.52 7.11
CA GLU A 19 -3.43 -5.14 7.58
C GLU A 19 -4.22 -5.79 6.43
N GLU A 20 -4.47 -5.02 5.36
CA GLU A 20 -5.30 -5.46 4.24
C GLU A 20 -4.63 -6.59 3.44
N VAL A 21 -3.31 -6.54 3.22
CA VAL A 21 -2.58 -7.65 2.58
C VAL A 21 -2.56 -8.89 3.46
N SER A 22 -2.39 -8.73 4.77
CA SER A 22 -2.47 -9.88 5.69
C SER A 22 -3.83 -10.56 5.62
N GLU A 23 -4.91 -9.78 5.54
CA GLU A 23 -6.25 -10.33 5.37
C GLU A 23 -6.44 -10.98 4.00
N ALA A 24 -5.93 -10.37 2.94
CA ALA A 24 -5.97 -10.92 1.59
C ALA A 24 -5.21 -12.26 1.49
N ILE A 25 -4.09 -12.42 2.20
CA ILE A 25 -3.37 -13.69 2.30
C ILE A 25 -4.25 -14.75 2.99
N ARG A 26 -4.83 -14.41 4.16
CA ARG A 26 -5.66 -15.36 4.95
C ARG A 26 -6.92 -15.82 4.21
N THR A 27 -7.52 -14.92 3.44
CA THR A 27 -8.77 -15.17 2.73
C THR A 27 -8.57 -15.64 1.29
N GLY A 28 -7.32 -15.68 0.80
CA GLY A 28 -7.01 -16.03 -0.59
C GLY A 28 -7.44 -14.96 -1.60
N ALA A 29 -7.59 -13.71 -1.15
CA ALA A 29 -8.08 -12.57 -1.93
C ALA A 29 -6.97 -11.65 -2.45
N LEU A 30 -5.72 -12.12 -2.53
CA LEU A 30 -4.59 -11.35 -3.09
C LEU A 30 -4.86 -10.81 -4.51
N PRO A 31 -5.47 -11.55 -5.45
CA PRO A 31 -5.81 -11.02 -6.77
C PRO A 31 -6.79 -9.83 -6.72
N ASP A 32 -7.81 -9.92 -5.87
CA ASP A 32 -8.81 -8.85 -5.70
C ASP A 32 -8.17 -7.61 -5.07
N PHE A 33 -7.28 -7.82 -4.08
CA PHE A 33 -6.51 -6.74 -3.46
C PHE A 33 -5.56 -6.06 -4.45
N LEU A 34 -4.96 -6.82 -5.38
CA LEU A 34 -4.13 -6.28 -6.44
C LEU A 34 -4.93 -5.36 -7.38
N GLU A 35 -6.16 -5.74 -7.75
CA GLU A 35 -7.05 -4.90 -8.56
C GLU A 35 -7.40 -3.60 -7.82
N LYS A 36 -7.78 -3.70 -6.54
CA LYS A 36 -8.02 -2.53 -5.67
C LYS A 36 -6.80 -1.60 -5.62
N SER A 37 -5.60 -2.16 -5.43
CA SER A 37 -4.36 -1.39 -5.36
C SER A 37 -4.08 -0.64 -6.67
N ASN A 38 -4.29 -1.29 -7.82
CA ASN A 38 -4.13 -0.65 -9.12
C ASN A 38 -5.10 0.52 -9.31
N GLN A 39 -6.37 0.38 -8.88
CA GLN A 39 -7.35 1.46 -8.95
C GLN A 39 -6.94 2.65 -8.06
N GLN A 40 -6.55 2.39 -6.81
CA GLN A 40 -6.13 3.43 -5.87
C GLN A 40 -4.90 4.21 -6.37
N ILE A 41 -3.92 3.53 -6.95
CA ILE A 41 -2.76 4.19 -7.57
C ILE A 41 -3.21 5.06 -8.75
N GLY A 42 -4.15 4.58 -9.57
CA GLY A 42 -4.75 5.36 -10.65
C GLY A 42 -5.36 6.68 -10.14
N ASP A 43 -6.14 6.61 -9.07
CA ASP A 43 -6.79 7.78 -8.45
C ASP A 43 -5.75 8.78 -7.91
N ILE A 44 -4.66 8.29 -7.29
CA ILE A 44 -3.56 9.14 -6.82
C ILE A 44 -2.83 9.80 -7.99
N VAL A 45 -2.57 9.07 -9.08
CA VAL A 45 -1.92 9.61 -10.29
C VAL A 45 -2.75 10.74 -10.89
N GLU A 46 -4.07 10.58 -10.99
CA GLU A 46 -4.97 11.64 -11.46
C GLU A 46 -4.95 12.86 -10.53
N LEU A 47 -4.92 12.64 -9.21
CA LEU A 47 -4.78 13.73 -8.24
C LEU A 47 -3.46 14.49 -8.43
N VAL A 48 -2.34 13.78 -8.64
CA VAL A 48 -1.02 14.37 -8.89
C VAL A 48 -1.01 15.19 -10.19
N ARG A 49 -1.70 14.76 -11.24
CA ARG A 49 -1.82 15.50 -12.51
C ARG A 49 -2.61 16.82 -12.36
N GLY A 50 -3.45 16.92 -11.34
CA GLY A 50 -4.21 18.11 -11.01
C GLY A 50 -3.39 19.30 -10.46
N LYS A 51 -4.11 20.37 -10.13
CA LYS A 51 -3.54 21.54 -9.44
C LYS A 51 -3.37 21.24 -7.95
N LEU A 52 -2.13 21.26 -7.49
CA LEU A 52 -1.74 21.00 -6.11
C LEU A 52 -0.68 22.00 -5.67
N SER A 53 -0.63 22.27 -4.35
CA SER A 53 0.50 22.99 -3.75
C SER A 53 1.79 22.16 -3.89
N SER A 54 2.95 22.82 -3.80
CA SER A 54 4.25 22.15 -3.88
C SER A 54 4.41 21.04 -2.83
N GLY A 55 4.00 21.29 -1.58
CA GLY A 55 4.06 20.31 -0.50
C GLY A 55 3.09 19.13 -0.68
N ALA A 56 1.88 19.39 -1.15
CA ALA A 56 0.92 18.33 -1.48
C ALA A 56 1.43 17.44 -2.62
N ARG A 57 1.99 18.05 -3.67
CA ARG A 57 2.58 17.33 -4.81
C ARG A 57 3.76 16.45 -4.39
N LEU A 58 4.65 16.97 -3.53
CA LEU A 58 5.77 16.20 -3.00
C LEU A 58 5.29 14.99 -2.19
N THR A 59 4.31 15.20 -1.31
CA THR A 59 3.71 14.14 -0.49
C THR A 59 3.09 13.05 -1.34
N LEU A 60 2.26 13.42 -2.32
CA LEU A 60 1.60 12.44 -3.20
C LEU A 60 2.59 11.74 -4.12
N GLY A 61 3.65 12.42 -4.58
CA GLY A 61 4.72 11.79 -5.34
C GLY A 61 5.42 10.70 -4.52
N ALA A 62 5.76 10.99 -3.27
CA ALA A 62 6.35 10.00 -2.36
C ALA A 62 5.38 8.84 -2.09
N LEU A 63 4.11 9.13 -1.83
CA LEU A 63 3.08 8.12 -1.63
C LEU A 63 2.93 7.20 -2.85
N THR A 64 2.91 7.78 -4.07
CA THR A 64 2.83 7.01 -5.32
C THR A 64 3.98 6.02 -5.47
N VAL A 65 5.21 6.44 -5.16
CA VAL A 65 6.40 5.56 -5.24
C VAL A 65 6.26 4.38 -4.27
N ILE A 66 5.80 4.64 -3.06
CA ILE A 66 5.59 3.62 -2.02
C ILE A 66 4.48 2.65 -2.45
N ASP A 67 3.33 3.17 -2.89
CA ASP A 67 2.16 2.36 -3.26
C ASP A 67 2.45 1.49 -4.50
N VAL A 68 3.23 1.99 -5.48
CA VAL A 68 3.67 1.17 -6.62
C VAL A 68 4.53 0.00 -6.17
N HIS A 69 5.49 0.23 -5.26
CA HIS A 69 6.29 -0.86 -4.70
C HIS A 69 5.42 -1.87 -3.94
N ALA A 70 4.51 -1.36 -3.10
CA ALA A 70 3.60 -2.18 -2.30
C ALA A 70 2.68 -3.04 -3.19
N ARG A 71 2.19 -2.49 -4.32
CA ARG A 71 1.43 -3.20 -5.34
C ARG A 71 2.25 -4.28 -6.02
N ASP A 72 3.50 -3.99 -6.38
CA ASP A 72 4.40 -4.97 -7.00
C ASP A 72 4.67 -6.15 -6.07
N VAL A 73 4.80 -5.90 -4.76
CA VAL A 73 4.88 -6.97 -3.74
C VAL A 73 3.61 -7.81 -3.73
N VAL A 74 2.42 -7.22 -3.72
CA VAL A 74 1.14 -7.96 -3.78
C VAL A 74 1.05 -8.82 -5.04
N ALA A 75 1.44 -8.26 -6.20
CA ALA A 75 1.46 -9.02 -7.45
C ALA A 75 2.39 -10.23 -7.36
N LYS A 76 3.55 -10.08 -6.72
CA LYS A 76 4.49 -11.18 -6.51
C LYS A 76 3.94 -12.25 -5.56
N LEU A 77 3.33 -11.84 -4.44
CA LEU A 77 2.69 -12.76 -3.50
C LEU A 77 1.56 -13.56 -4.16
N ALA A 78 0.77 -12.92 -5.04
CA ALA A 78 -0.29 -13.57 -5.80
C ALA A 78 0.26 -14.57 -6.82
N GLU A 79 1.32 -14.20 -7.56
CA GLU A 79 2.03 -15.08 -8.50
C GLU A 79 2.58 -16.32 -7.79
N ASP A 80 3.22 -16.13 -6.64
CA ASP A 80 3.82 -17.19 -5.83
C ASP A 80 2.77 -17.99 -5.02
N LYS A 81 1.49 -17.59 -5.08
CA LYS A 81 0.35 -18.22 -4.38
C LYS A 81 0.54 -18.30 -2.87
N VAL A 82 1.10 -17.25 -2.28
CA VAL A 82 1.28 -17.15 -0.84
C VAL A 82 -0.09 -17.18 -0.15
N SER A 83 -0.23 -18.07 0.82
CA SER A 83 -1.49 -18.31 1.57
C SER A 83 -1.28 -18.44 3.08
N ASP A 84 -0.03 -18.29 3.55
CA ASP A 84 0.34 -18.33 4.97
C ASP A 84 1.12 -17.06 5.32
N LEU A 85 0.78 -16.45 6.45
CA LEU A 85 1.50 -15.28 6.97
C LEU A 85 2.91 -15.62 7.48
N ASN A 86 3.20 -16.91 7.66
CA ASN A 86 4.53 -17.40 7.98
C ASN A 86 5.42 -17.63 6.75
N ASP A 87 4.92 -17.36 5.54
CA ASP A 87 5.71 -17.47 4.32
C ASP A 87 6.83 -16.41 4.28
N PHE A 88 8.03 -16.83 3.87
CA PHE A 88 9.19 -15.94 3.79
C PHE A 88 8.98 -14.76 2.84
N GLN A 89 8.27 -14.95 1.73
CA GLN A 89 7.98 -13.87 0.78
C GLN A 89 7.19 -12.74 1.45
N TRP A 90 6.30 -13.07 2.38
CA TRP A 90 5.58 -12.07 3.18
C TRP A 90 6.40 -11.53 4.35
N ILE A 91 7.09 -12.40 5.09
CA ILE A 91 7.89 -12.00 6.27
C ILE A 91 9.02 -11.04 5.90
N SER A 92 9.61 -11.19 4.72
CA SER A 92 10.73 -10.36 4.25
C SER A 92 10.34 -8.92 3.92
N GLN A 93 9.05 -8.59 3.90
CA GLN A 93 8.56 -7.24 3.61
C GLN A 93 8.60 -6.35 4.85
N LEU A 94 8.83 -5.05 4.64
CA LEU A 94 8.68 -4.06 5.70
C LEU A 94 7.19 -3.91 6.03
N ARG A 95 6.83 -4.15 7.28
CA ARG A 95 5.44 -4.18 7.76
C ARG A 95 5.29 -3.24 8.95
N TYR A 96 4.15 -2.56 9.00
CA TYR A 96 3.82 -1.61 10.05
C TYR A 96 2.63 -2.15 10.83
N TYR A 97 2.74 -2.17 12.15
CA TYR A 97 1.68 -2.63 13.03
C TYR A 97 1.30 -1.51 13.98
N TRP A 98 0.01 -1.40 14.25
CA TRP A 98 -0.48 -0.62 15.37
C TRP A 98 -0.41 -1.51 16.62
N GLU A 99 0.32 -1.07 17.64
CA GLU A 99 0.37 -1.74 18.94
C GLU A 99 -0.65 -1.05 19.85
N GLU A 100 -1.67 -1.79 20.29
CA GLU A 100 -2.54 -1.34 21.37
C GLU A 100 -1.80 -1.56 22.69
N GLU A 101 -1.70 -0.51 23.53
CA GLU A 101 -1.13 -0.58 24.88
C GLU A 101 -1.91 -1.52 25.82
#